data_AF-X0VWD6-F1
#
_entry.id   AF-X0VWD6-F1
#
_cell.length_a   1.000
_cell.length_b   1.000
_cell.length_c   1.000
_cell.angle_alpha   90.00
_cell.angle_beta   90.00
_cell.angle_gamma   90.00
#
_symmetry.space_group_name_H-M   'P 1'
#
loop_
_entity.id
_entity.type
_entity.pdbx_description
1 polymer ?
#
loop_
_entity_poly.entity_id
_entity_poly.type
_entity_poly.pdbx_seq_one_letter_code
_entity_poly.pdbx_strand_id
1 'polypeptide(L)'
;GRTASYEQVVIDNEMAGYIHRILRGIEVTEDKLALDVIREAAHGGSYLAHEHTLRYFREEQYFTKLSDRTMRDVWNRNGSKDTRERAIEKVRKVLKEHHPAPLSKEIQKELEKEVAAIYKREGVDYIPAEVG
;
A
#
# COMPACT_ATOMS: atom_id res chain seq x y z
N GLY A 1 21.99 -0.66 -0.53
CA GLY A 1 21.31 -1.87 -1.01
C GLY A 1 22.31 -2.93 -1.41
N ARG A 2 22.82 -3.71 -0.45
CA ARG A 2 23.60 -4.93 -0.71
C ARG A 2 22.77 -6.21 -0.48
N THR A 3 21.59 -6.04 0.10
CA THR A 3 20.62 -7.09 0.42
C THR A 3 19.24 -6.59 0.00
N ALA A 4 18.37 -7.51 -0.42
CA ALA A 4 16.97 -7.25 -0.73
C ALA A 4 16.10 -8.16 0.13
N SER A 5 15.00 -7.63 0.66
CA SER A 5 14.05 -8.36 1.50
C SER A 5 12.63 -8.02 1.05
N TYR A 6 11.85 -9.05 0.74
CA TYR A 6 10.47 -8.86 0.32
C TYR A 6 9.60 -8.30 1.45
N GLU A 7 9.80 -8.76 2.69
CA GLU A 7 9.06 -8.26 3.84
C GLU A 7 9.38 -6.78 4.10
N GLN A 8 10.63 -6.36 3.90
CA GLN A 8 11.00 -4.95 4.00
C GLN A 8 10.31 -4.12 2.92
N VAL A 9 10.25 -4.57 1.67
CA VAL A 9 9.55 -3.84 0.59
C VAL A 9 8.07 -3.63 0.93
N VAL A 10 7.41 -4.62 1.54
CA VAL A 10 6.01 -4.49 1.98
C VAL A 10 5.87 -3.47 3.12
N ILE A 11 6.80 -3.44 4.07
CA ILE A 11 6.83 -2.45 5.16
C ILE A 11 7.06 -1.04 4.59
N ASP A 12 8.05 -0.90 3.71
CA ASP A 12 8.39 0.36 3.04
C ASP A 12 7.21 0.90 2.23
N ASN A 13 6.44 0.02 1.59
CA ASN A 13 5.22 0.40 0.86
C ASN A 13 4.12 0.97 1.79
N GLU A 14 3.98 0.49 3.03
CA GLU A 14 3.07 1.12 3.99
C GLU A 14 3.58 2.48 4.46
N MET A 15 4.88 2.60 4.72
CA MET A 15 5.50 3.89 5.07
C MET A 15 5.33 4.92 3.94
N ALA A 16 5.51 4.49 2.68
CA ALA A 16 5.27 5.34 1.52
C ALA A 16 3.81 5.83 1.44
N GLY A 17 2.84 4.99 1.80
CA GLY A 17 1.44 5.39 1.89
C GLY A 17 1.19 6.47 2.94
N TYR A 18 1.79 6.34 4.13
CA TYR A 18 1.74 7.39 5.15
C TYR A 18 2.42 8.68 4.69
N ILE A 19 3.59 8.58 4.08
CA ILE A 19 4.31 9.74 3.52
C ILE A 19 3.43 10.45 2.49
N HIS A 20 2.78 9.72 1.59
CA HIS A 20 1.88 10.31 0.60
C HIS A 20 0.70 11.05 1.26
N ARG A 21 0.11 10.47 2.32
CA ARG A 21 -0.95 11.14 3.10
C ARG A 21 -0.46 12.41 3.78
N ILE A 22 0.75 12.41 4.33
CA ILE A 22 1.37 13.57 4.98
C ILE A 22 1.65 14.66 3.94
N LEU A 23 2.20 14.28 2.78
CA LEU A 23 2.54 15.21 1.71
C LEU A 23 1.32 15.87 1.05
N ARG A 24 0.12 15.27 1.16
CA ARG A 24 -1.14 15.94 0.79
C ARG A 24 -1.33 17.26 1.57
N GLY A 25 -0.73 17.39 2.75
CA GLY A 25 -0.83 18.57 3.59
C GLY A 25 -2.17 18.68 4.31
N ILE A 26 -2.44 19.89 4.79
CA ILE A 26 -3.68 20.26 5.48
C ILE A 26 -4.47 21.15 4.55
N GLU A 27 -5.64 20.68 4.14
CA GLU A 27 -6.56 21.46 3.33
C GLU A 27 -7.35 22.42 4.22
N VAL A 28 -7.21 23.72 3.97
CA VAL A 28 -7.84 24.77 4.78
C VAL A 28 -8.99 25.38 3.99
N THR A 29 -10.20 24.97 4.33
CA THR A 29 -11.47 25.52 3.82
C THR A 29 -12.42 25.76 4.98
N GLU A 30 -13.45 26.58 4.79
CA GLU A 30 -14.44 26.87 5.83
C GLU A 30 -15.08 25.59 6.40
N ASP A 31 -15.44 24.63 5.54
CA ASP A 31 -16.00 23.35 5.96
C ASP A 31 -14.96 22.46 6.67
N LYS A 32 -13.71 22.38 6.17
CA LYS A 32 -12.67 21.53 6.79
C LYS A 32 -12.09 22.10 8.09
N LEU A 33 -12.27 23.38 8.36
CA LEU A 33 -11.98 23.95 9.68
C LEU A 33 -12.95 23.43 10.77
N ALA A 34 -14.13 22.95 10.37
CA ALA A 34 -15.10 22.28 11.24
C ALA A 34 -15.51 23.10 12.49
N LEU A 35 -15.52 24.43 12.39
CA LEU A 35 -15.75 25.32 13.54
C LEU A 35 -17.12 25.09 14.18
N ASP A 36 -18.16 24.84 13.38
CA ASP A 36 -19.50 24.59 13.90
C ASP A 36 -19.58 23.23 14.59
N VAL A 37 -18.95 22.20 14.02
CA VAL A 37 -18.83 20.87 14.64
C VAL A 37 -18.16 20.96 16.01
N ILE A 38 -17.09 21.76 16.12
CA ILE A 38 -16.39 22.00 17.38
C ILE A 38 -17.32 22.66 18.41
N ARG A 39 -18.10 23.67 18.01
CA ARG A 39 -19.06 24.36 18.89
C ARG A 39 -20.17 23.43 19.37
N GLU A 40 -20.70 22.59 18.49
CA GLU A 40 -21.77 21.65 18.80
C GLU A 40 -21.31 20.55 19.75
N ALA A 41 -20.13 19.97 19.51
CA ALA A 41 -19.61 18.88 20.33
C ALA A 41 -19.03 19.35 21.68
N ALA A 42 -18.77 20.65 21.87
CA ALA A 42 -18.12 21.20 23.07
C ALA A 42 -18.84 20.87 24.40
N HIS A 43 -20.16 20.67 24.40
CA HIS A 43 -20.95 20.43 25.61
C HIS A 43 -21.11 18.93 25.93
N GLY A 44 -20.02 18.16 25.86
CA GLY A 44 -20.03 16.72 26.13
C GLY A 44 -20.56 15.86 24.97
N GLY A 45 -20.61 16.43 23.76
CA GLY A 45 -20.97 15.72 22.53
C GLY A 45 -19.84 14.81 22.02
N SER A 46 -20.16 14.00 21.02
CA SER A 46 -19.20 13.09 20.39
C SER A 46 -19.02 13.44 18.91
N TYR A 47 -17.76 13.52 18.48
CA TYR A 47 -17.42 13.70 17.06
C TYR A 47 -17.61 12.41 16.25
N LEU A 48 -17.64 11.23 16.88
CA LEU A 48 -17.58 9.95 16.16
C LEU A 48 -18.81 9.69 15.29
N ALA A 49 -19.99 10.09 15.78
CA ALA A 49 -21.26 9.92 15.08
C ALA A 49 -21.68 11.15 14.26
N HIS A 50 -20.87 12.21 14.26
CA HIS A 50 -21.19 13.45 13.57
C HIS A 50 -21.10 13.26 12.04
N GLU A 51 -22.06 13.82 11.29
CA GLU A 51 -22.11 13.66 9.83
C GLU A 51 -20.83 14.16 9.13
N HIS A 52 -20.27 15.27 9.62
CA HIS A 52 -19.00 15.82 9.16
C HIS A 52 -17.85 14.80 9.30
N THR A 53 -17.75 14.14 10.45
CA THR A 53 -16.76 13.07 10.64
C THR A 53 -16.98 11.94 9.67
N LEU A 54 -18.21 11.45 9.50
CA LEU A 54 -18.50 10.35 8.57
C LEU A 54 -18.16 10.71 7.12
N ARG A 55 -18.40 11.97 6.73
CA ARG A 55 -18.09 12.52 5.41
C ARG A 55 -16.59 12.53 5.13
N TYR A 56 -15.79 13.03 6.07
CA TYR A 56 -14.35 13.25 5.87
C TYR A 56 -13.45 12.11 6.37
N PHE A 57 -13.95 11.18 7.19
CA PHE A 57 -13.15 10.14 7.83
C PHE A 57 -12.35 9.29 6.83
N ARG A 58 -13.00 8.85 5.74
CA ARG A 58 -12.34 7.99 4.73
C ARG A 58 -11.30 8.75 3.90
N GLU A 59 -11.47 10.05 3.78
CA GLU A 59 -10.62 10.92 2.98
C GLU A 59 -9.41 11.42 3.80
N GLU A 60 -9.62 11.77 5.06
CA GLU A 60 -8.60 12.37 5.92
C GLU A 60 -7.77 11.33 6.69
N GLN A 61 -8.23 10.09 6.83
CA GLN A 61 -7.45 9.03 7.48
C GLN A 61 -6.69 8.17 6.47
N TYR A 62 -5.46 7.78 6.82
CA TYR A 62 -4.78 6.70 6.13
C TYR A 62 -5.13 5.36 6.80
N PHE A 63 -5.71 4.44 6.01
CA PHE A 63 -6.04 3.10 6.47
C PHE A 63 -4.87 2.16 6.19
N THR A 64 -4.29 1.64 7.28
CA THR A 64 -3.17 0.71 7.22
C THR A 64 -3.57 -0.60 6.56
N LYS A 65 -2.64 -1.18 5.81
CA LYS A 65 -2.75 -2.50 5.18
C LYS A 65 -1.88 -3.55 5.86
N LEU A 66 -0.96 -3.13 6.75
CA LEU A 66 0.00 -3.99 7.42
C LEU A 66 0.03 -3.76 8.94
N SER A 67 0.02 -2.51 9.40
CA SER A 67 0.06 -2.17 10.83
C SER A 67 -1.22 -2.60 11.55
N ASP A 68 -1.05 -3.26 12.69
CA ASP A 68 -2.12 -3.71 13.55
C ASP A 68 -2.41 -2.66 14.63
N ARG A 69 -3.65 -2.18 14.65
CA ARG A 69 -4.15 -1.17 15.60
C ARG A 69 -5.21 -1.74 16.54
N THR A 70 -5.30 -3.06 16.64
CA THR A 70 -6.24 -3.71 17.55
C THR A 70 -5.79 -3.55 19.00
N MET A 71 -6.74 -3.68 19.93
CA MET A 71 -6.44 -3.68 21.35
C MET A 71 -5.53 -4.87 21.69
N ARG A 72 -4.64 -4.70 22.68
CA ARG A 72 -3.65 -5.71 23.07
C ARG A 72 -4.25 -7.10 23.31
N ASP A 73 -5.40 -7.20 23.96
CA ASP A 73 -6.05 -8.49 24.23
C ASP A 73 -6.55 -9.17 22.95
N VAL A 74 -6.99 -8.39 21.96
CA VAL A 74 -7.39 -8.90 20.65
C VAL A 74 -6.17 -9.36 19.87
N TRP A 75 -5.12 -8.53 19.82
CA TRP A 75 -3.84 -8.89 19.20
C TRP A 75 -3.24 -10.18 19.80
N ASN A 76 -3.28 -10.30 21.14
CA ASN A 76 -2.83 -11.49 21.86
C ASN A 76 -3.61 -12.75 21.43
N ARG A 77 -4.95 -12.66 21.40
CA ARG A 77 -5.81 -13.78 20.97
C ARG A 77 -5.63 -14.13 19.49
N ASN A 78 -5.21 -13.17 18.67
CA ASN A 78 -4.95 -13.35 17.24
C ASN A 78 -3.53 -13.86 16.94
N GLY A 79 -2.79 -14.29 17.96
CA GLY A 79 -1.48 -14.92 17.81
C GLY A 79 -0.30 -13.95 17.90
N SER A 80 -0.51 -12.72 18.36
CA SER A 80 0.56 -11.79 18.73
C SER A 80 1.61 -11.53 17.64
N LYS A 81 1.21 -11.54 16.37
CA LYS A 81 2.16 -11.39 15.27
C LYS A 81 2.84 -10.05 15.31
N ASP A 82 4.14 -10.02 15.09
CA ASP A 82 4.87 -8.79 14.85
C ASP A 82 4.63 -8.28 13.41
N THR A 83 5.17 -7.09 13.10
CA THR A 83 5.00 -6.48 11.77
C THR A 83 5.72 -7.27 10.67
N ARG A 84 6.85 -7.90 10.99
CA ARG A 84 7.62 -8.69 10.02
C ARG A 84 6.87 -9.95 9.63
N GLU A 85 6.27 -10.64 10.59
CA GLU A 85 5.44 -11.83 10.34
C GLU A 85 4.24 -11.48 9.44
N ARG A 86 3.51 -10.40 9.75
CA ARG A 86 2.42 -9.90 8.89
C ARG A 86 2.92 -9.54 7.49
N ALA A 87 4.12 -8.97 7.37
CA ALA A 87 4.70 -8.59 6.09
C ALA A 87 5.04 -9.84 5.24
N ILE A 88 5.60 -10.88 5.84
CA ILE A 88 5.86 -12.16 5.17
C ILE A 88 4.56 -12.78 4.64
N GLU A 89 3.49 -12.75 5.43
CA GLU A 89 2.17 -13.23 4.99
C GLU A 89 1.62 -12.43 3.82
N LYS A 90 1.77 -11.11 3.87
CA LYS A 90 1.39 -10.22 2.78
C LYS A 90 2.19 -10.49 1.51
N VAL A 91 3.50 -10.70 1.61
CA VAL A 91 4.36 -11.08 0.48
C VAL A 91 3.85 -12.36 -0.17
N ARG A 92 3.66 -13.43 0.63
CA ARG A 92 3.16 -14.72 0.12
C ARG A 92 1.82 -14.57 -0.58
N LYS A 93 0.92 -13.76 -0.01
CA LYS A 93 -0.39 -13.47 -0.62
C LYS A 93 -0.24 -12.75 -1.96
N VAL A 94 0.55 -11.69 -2.02
CA VAL A 94 0.75 -10.91 -3.26
C VAL A 94 1.36 -11.77 -4.35
N LEU A 95 2.42 -12.53 -4.05
CA LEU A 95 3.07 -13.41 -5.03
C LEU A 95 2.14 -14.52 -5.55
N LYS A 96 1.16 -14.94 -4.75
CA LYS A 96 0.19 -15.97 -5.12
C LYS A 96 -1.00 -15.43 -5.92
N GLU A 97 -1.45 -14.22 -5.62
CA GLU A 97 -2.74 -13.70 -6.12
C GLU A 97 -2.58 -12.61 -7.19
N HIS A 98 -1.43 -11.94 -7.25
CA HIS A 98 -1.23 -10.80 -8.15
C HIS A 98 -0.72 -11.25 -9.52
N HIS A 99 -1.65 -11.38 -10.46
CA HIS A 99 -1.36 -11.65 -11.87
C HIS A 99 -1.82 -10.46 -12.72
N PRO A 100 -0.93 -9.49 -13.03
CA PRO A 100 -1.30 -8.36 -13.88
C PRO A 100 -1.69 -8.83 -15.28
N ALA A 101 -2.52 -8.02 -15.96
CA ALA A 101 -2.88 -8.31 -17.35
C ALA A 101 -1.60 -8.40 -18.21
N PRO A 102 -1.44 -9.46 -19.00
CA PRO A 102 -0.26 -9.60 -19.84
C PRO A 102 -0.22 -8.51 -20.90
N LEU A 103 0.98 -8.18 -21.36
CA LEU A 103 1.18 -7.30 -22.52
C LEU A 103 0.52 -7.91 -23.77
N SER A 104 0.20 -7.10 -24.78
CA SER A 104 -0.30 -7.65 -26.05
C SER A 104 0.75 -8.57 -26.69
N LYS A 105 0.31 -9.55 -27.49
CA LYS A 105 1.22 -10.50 -28.16
C LYS A 105 2.20 -9.77 -29.08
N GLU A 106 1.77 -8.69 -29.71
CA GLU A 106 2.57 -7.85 -30.58
C GLU A 106 3.72 -7.19 -29.81
N ILE A 107 3.42 -6.58 -28.65
CA ILE A 107 4.41 -5.94 -27.79
C ILE A 107 5.38 -6.97 -27.19
N GLN A 108 4.87 -8.13 -26.76
CA GLN A 108 5.73 -9.22 -26.24
C GLN A 108 6.74 -9.66 -27.31
N LYS A 109 6.28 -9.90 -28.54
CA LYS A 109 7.15 -10.31 -29.65
C LYS A 109 8.18 -9.25 -30.01
N GLU A 110 7.79 -7.98 -30.00
CA GLU A 110 8.71 -6.87 -30.24
C GLU A 110 9.77 -6.79 -29.13
N LEU A 111 9.36 -6.90 -27.86
CA LEU A 111 10.27 -6.89 -26.73
C LEU A 111 11.26 -8.05 -26.78
N GLU A 112 10.80 -9.27 -27.08
CA GLU A 112 11.66 -10.44 -27.23
C GLU A 112 12.69 -10.27 -28.35
N LYS A 113 12.29 -9.67 -29.48
CA LYS A 113 13.20 -9.39 -30.60
C LYS A 113 14.31 -8.42 -30.19
N GLU A 114 13.95 -7.32 -29.52
CA GLU A 114 14.92 -6.32 -29.07
C GLU A 114 15.86 -6.87 -28.00
N VAL A 115 15.34 -7.64 -27.04
CA VAL A 115 16.16 -8.31 -26.02
C VAL A 115 17.13 -9.29 -26.69
N ALA A 116 16.67 -10.15 -27.61
CA ALA A 116 17.54 -11.09 -28.31
C ALA A 116 18.64 -10.38 -29.13
N ALA A 117 18.33 -9.23 -29.76
CA ALA A 117 19.30 -8.43 -30.49
C ALA A 117 20.40 -7.86 -29.57
N ILE A 118 20.02 -7.39 -28.37
CA ILE A 118 20.97 -6.93 -27.35
C ILE A 118 21.88 -8.07 -26.91
N TYR A 119 21.31 -9.23 -26.55
CA TYR A 119 22.08 -10.39 -26.11
C TYR A 119 23.11 -10.86 -27.16
N LYS A 120 22.69 -10.92 -28.43
CA LYS A 120 23.59 -11.25 -29.55
C LYS A 120 24.73 -10.24 -29.70
N ARG A 121 24.45 -8.94 -29.51
CA ARG A 121 25.47 -7.88 -29.57
C ARG A 121 26.51 -8.02 -28.45
N GLU A 122 26.07 -8.36 -27.25
CA GLU A 122 26.94 -8.55 -26.07
C GLU A 122 27.62 -9.94 -26.04
N GLY A 123 27.31 -10.82 -26.99
CA GLY A 123 27.89 -12.16 -27.06
C GLY A 123 27.39 -13.11 -25.96
N VAL A 124 26.17 -12.88 -25.46
CA VAL A 124 25.53 -13.67 -24.40
C VAL A 124 24.35 -14.43 -24.99
N ASP A 125 24.18 -15.70 -24.62
CA ASP A 125 23.03 -16.48 -25.04
C ASP A 125 21.75 -15.98 -24.36
N TYR A 126 20.73 -15.68 -25.18
CA TYR A 126 19.41 -15.33 -24.68
C TYR A 126 18.61 -16.60 -24.36
N ILE A 127 18.15 -16.71 -23.11
CA ILE A 127 17.20 -17.73 -22.68
C ILE A 127 15.87 -17.01 -22.42
N PRO A 128 14.85 -17.18 -23.29
CA PRO A 128 13.53 -16.61 -23.06
C PRO A 128 12.96 -17.09 -21.73
N ALA A 129 12.32 -16.19 -20.98
CA ALA A 129 11.59 -16.59 -19.78
C ALA A 129 10.40 -17.49 -20.18
N GLU A 130 10.18 -18.59 -19.46
CA GLU A 130 8.97 -19.39 -19.62
C GLU A 130 7.77 -18.52 -19.23
N VAL A 131 6.97 -18.15 -20.24
CA VAL A 131 5.76 -17.37 -20.04
C VAL A 131 4.69 -18.32 -19.51
N GLY A 132 4.55 -18.36 -18.18
CA GLY A 132 3.46 -19.06 -17.48
C GLY A 132 2.16 -18.28 -17.52
#